data_AF-A0A0A8UWC1-F1
#
_entry.id   AF-A0A0A8UWC1-F1
#
_cell.length_a   1.000
_cell.length_b   1.000
_cell.length_c   1.000
_cell.angle_alpha   90.00
_cell.angle_beta   90.00
_cell.angle_gamma   90.00
#
_symmetry.space_group_name_H-M   'P 1'
#
loop_
_entity.id
_entity.type
_entity.pdbx_description
1 polymer ?
#
loop_
_entity_poly.entity_id
_entity_poly.type
_entity_poly.pdbx_seq_one_letter_code
_entity_poly.pdbx_strand_id
1 'polypeptide(L)'
;MIPATVNVVAYDPNWPNVFNKEAIRLQNILGNFLQEIYHIGSTSIPGMSAKPVIDIMLSVDNVDDIDLIEEKLIQLNYAPIRRQIIPHVSFFTKRQESTVSFHLHLHERGSPQIKRHVNFRDYVIQHPNVAYEYAELKKQLAKEFPHDISSYVSGKDSLVQAIDNKAKQWDGRKRNFLLPNTGCASKDWSDEKLAKAIEANLNVHMTHFAQYLTQVELIRVPGFTIVNSGLSDDTFNYVIDADFSSENADRKIIEVTDYFMKKNTPFSWWICPQDKPENLSVHLEEHGYKNTENNCAMFFDLDTWDGQIVSIPSLEIVRATDEKTLHDFALVLANDEKAFKTYFSWIASILTDDDPIEYYVGYINGKPVVRGLSCYFAQAAGLHWLSTTPEERKKGYGTAMQQYRLKRAKELGYHIAVLQASEGGYSLYKQLGYKECGSFREYKKTK
;
A
#
# COMPACT_ATOMS: atom_id res chain seq x y z
N MET A 1 -20.47 -18.78 -18.53
CA MET A 1 -20.50 -18.09 -17.23
C MET A 1 -21.53 -16.98 -17.36
N ILE A 2 -22.62 -17.01 -16.58
CA ILE A 2 -23.63 -15.92 -16.62
C ILE A 2 -22.94 -14.67 -16.02
N PRO A 3 -22.92 -13.51 -16.71
CA PRO A 3 -22.34 -12.30 -16.14
C PRO A 3 -23.09 -11.95 -14.86
N ALA A 4 -22.38 -11.88 -13.74
CA ALA A 4 -22.96 -11.56 -12.46
C ALA A 4 -23.55 -10.14 -12.52
N THR A 5 -24.87 -10.02 -12.34
CA THR A 5 -25.56 -8.73 -12.36
C THR A 5 -25.19 -7.89 -11.13
N VAL A 6 -25.03 -6.59 -11.33
CA VAL A 6 -24.84 -5.63 -10.26
C VAL A 6 -26.21 -5.32 -9.65
N ASN A 7 -26.59 -6.07 -8.62
CA ASN A 7 -27.85 -5.87 -7.92
C ASN A 7 -27.63 -5.22 -6.54
N VAL A 8 -28.15 -4.01 -6.35
CA VAL A 8 -28.14 -3.28 -5.07
C VAL A 8 -29.53 -3.34 -4.46
N VAL A 9 -29.63 -3.94 -3.27
CA VAL A 9 -30.88 -4.15 -2.54
C VAL A 9 -30.99 -3.24 -1.32
N ALA A 10 -32.20 -3.10 -0.77
CA ALA A 10 -32.41 -2.43 0.50
C ALA A 10 -31.66 -3.14 1.64
N TYR A 11 -31.36 -2.41 2.71
CA TYR A 11 -30.68 -2.98 3.87
C TYR A 11 -31.51 -4.11 4.48
N ASP A 12 -30.87 -5.26 4.68
CA ASP A 12 -31.48 -6.39 5.39
C ASP A 12 -31.02 -6.36 6.87
N PRO A 13 -31.94 -6.18 7.84
CA PRO A 13 -31.60 -6.18 9.27
C PRO A 13 -31.05 -7.52 9.77
N ASN A 14 -31.11 -8.59 8.97
CA ASN A 14 -30.54 -9.88 9.27
C ASN A 14 -29.04 -10.00 8.88
N TRP A 15 -28.47 -9.07 8.10
CA TRP A 15 -27.04 -9.13 7.74
C TRP A 15 -26.07 -9.25 8.92
N PRO A 16 -26.25 -8.52 10.05
CA PRO A 16 -25.42 -8.72 11.24
C PRO A 16 -25.48 -10.14 11.79
N ASN A 17 -26.66 -10.79 11.75
CA ASN A 17 -26.80 -12.18 12.19
C ASN A 17 -26.12 -13.16 11.22
N VAL A 18 -26.19 -12.91 9.90
CA VAL A 18 -25.48 -13.69 8.89
C VAL A 18 -23.97 -13.60 9.11
N PHE A 19 -23.46 -12.38 9.34
CA PHE A 19 -22.06 -12.16 9.73
C PHE A 19 -21.70 -12.94 11.01
N ASN A 20 -22.45 -12.78 12.10
CA ASN A 20 -22.14 -13.40 13.38
C ASN A 20 -22.06 -14.93 13.28
N LYS A 21 -23.00 -15.56 12.55
CA LYS A 21 -22.98 -17.01 12.31
C LYS A 21 -21.74 -17.46 11.55
N GLU A 22 -21.34 -16.72 10.52
CA GLU A 22 -20.16 -17.06 9.73
C GLU A 22 -18.86 -16.76 10.49
N ALA A 23 -18.81 -15.68 11.28
CA ALA A 23 -17.70 -15.33 12.13
C ALA A 23 -17.38 -16.44 13.15
N ILE A 24 -18.40 -17.03 13.78
CA ILE A 24 -18.22 -18.18 14.69
C ILE A 24 -17.62 -19.39 13.95
N ARG A 25 -18.04 -19.66 12.70
CA ARG A 25 -17.48 -20.77 11.90
C ARG A 25 -16.01 -20.52 11.56
N LEU A 26 -15.69 -19.30 11.15
CA LEU A 26 -14.31 -18.87 10.85
C LEU A 26 -13.42 -18.96 12.09
N GLN A 27 -13.91 -18.49 13.23
CA GLN A 27 -13.20 -18.58 14.51
C GLN A 27 -12.92 -20.03 14.90
N ASN A 28 -13.92 -20.92 14.78
CA ASN A 28 -13.76 -22.33 15.13
C ASN A 28 -12.73 -23.05 14.25
N ILE A 29 -12.66 -22.74 12.95
CA ILE A 29 -11.75 -23.45 12.03
C ILE A 29 -10.33 -22.87 12.02
N LEU A 30 -10.21 -21.54 12.12
CA LEU A 30 -8.93 -20.85 12.11
C LEU A 30 -8.25 -20.90 13.48
N GLY A 31 -9.01 -20.97 14.57
CA GLY A 31 -8.47 -21.05 15.92
C GLY A 31 -7.46 -19.93 16.18
N ASN A 32 -6.24 -20.31 16.59
CA ASN A 32 -5.18 -19.38 16.95
C ASN A 32 -4.63 -18.56 15.77
N PHE A 33 -4.93 -18.91 14.52
CA PHE A 33 -4.53 -18.08 13.39
C PHE A 33 -5.32 -16.75 13.35
N LEU A 34 -6.57 -16.75 13.83
CA LEU A 34 -7.46 -15.59 13.77
C LEU A 34 -7.35 -14.76 15.05
N GLN A 35 -6.80 -13.57 14.94
CA GLN A 35 -6.66 -12.63 16.05
C GLN A 35 -7.89 -11.73 16.20
N GLU A 36 -8.36 -11.19 15.08
CA GLU A 36 -9.52 -10.30 15.06
C GLU A 36 -10.37 -10.56 13.82
N ILE A 37 -11.67 -10.31 13.98
CA ILE A 37 -12.64 -10.45 12.91
C ILE A 37 -13.60 -9.28 12.92
N TYR A 38 -13.80 -8.66 11.75
CA TYR A 38 -14.66 -7.48 11.61
C TYR A 38 -15.66 -7.67 10.48
N HIS A 39 -16.92 -7.30 10.72
CA HIS A 39 -17.88 -7.05 9.65
C HIS A 39 -17.55 -5.71 9.00
N ILE A 40 -17.17 -5.70 7.73
CA ILE A 40 -16.84 -4.48 6.98
C ILE A 40 -17.76 -4.35 5.77
N GLY A 41 -17.48 -3.38 4.91
CA GLY A 41 -18.26 -3.15 3.69
C GLY A 41 -19.67 -2.61 3.96
N SER A 42 -20.46 -2.46 2.91
CA SER A 42 -21.76 -1.78 3.01
C SER A 42 -22.79 -2.54 3.85
N THR A 43 -22.71 -3.87 3.93
CA THR A 43 -23.66 -4.68 4.71
C THR A 43 -23.47 -4.55 6.22
N SER A 44 -22.34 -4.01 6.66
CA SER A 44 -22.05 -3.69 8.07
C SER A 44 -22.62 -2.35 8.55
N ILE A 45 -23.18 -1.54 7.64
CA ILE A 45 -23.69 -0.20 7.92
C ILE A 45 -25.22 -0.25 8.00
N PRO A 46 -25.85 0.00 9.17
CA PRO A 46 -27.31 -0.03 9.31
C PRO A 46 -28.02 0.92 8.34
N GLY A 47 -29.05 0.43 7.65
CA GLY A 47 -29.85 1.21 6.70
C GLY A 47 -29.21 1.41 5.31
N MET A 48 -27.97 0.94 5.08
CA MET A 48 -27.26 1.11 3.81
C MET A 48 -27.73 0.12 2.74
N SER A 49 -28.20 0.61 1.59
CA SER A 49 -28.42 -0.23 0.41
C SER A 49 -27.10 -0.81 -0.09
N ALA A 50 -27.06 -2.11 -0.40
CA ALA A 50 -25.83 -2.80 -0.74
C ALA A 50 -26.06 -3.96 -1.71
N LYS A 51 -24.98 -4.45 -2.33
CA LYS A 51 -24.98 -5.81 -2.86
C LYS A 51 -25.12 -6.77 -1.67
N PRO A 52 -25.91 -7.85 -1.76
CA PRO A 52 -26.14 -8.78 -0.65
C PRO A 52 -24.94 -9.73 -0.46
N VAL A 53 -23.77 -9.15 -0.18
CA VAL A 53 -22.50 -9.84 0.05
C VAL A 53 -21.95 -9.37 1.39
N ILE A 54 -21.64 -10.30 2.30
CA ILE A 54 -21.04 -9.99 3.59
C ILE A 54 -19.53 -9.89 3.42
N ASP A 55 -18.97 -8.69 3.59
CA ASP A 55 -17.53 -8.47 3.61
C ASP A 55 -16.99 -8.63 5.04
N ILE A 56 -15.98 -9.48 5.21
CA ILE A 56 -15.37 -9.85 6.49
C ILE A 56 -13.88 -9.55 6.42
N MET A 57 -13.36 -8.84 7.41
CA MET A 57 -11.93 -8.64 7.61
C MET A 57 -11.42 -9.62 8.66
N LEU A 58 -10.36 -10.36 8.34
CA LEU A 58 -9.64 -11.29 9.20
C LEU A 58 -8.25 -10.73 9.46
N SER A 59 -7.91 -10.53 10.73
CA SER A 59 -6.56 -10.17 11.16
C SER A 59 -5.83 -11.43 11.63
N VAL A 60 -4.63 -11.67 11.11
CA VAL A 60 -3.75 -12.79 11.48
C VAL A 60 -2.39 -12.26 11.93
N ASP A 61 -1.68 -12.98 12.80
CA ASP A 61 -0.35 -12.51 13.26
C ASP A 61 0.74 -12.70 12.20
N ASN A 62 0.65 -13.74 11.37
CA ASN A 62 1.61 -14.00 10.31
C ASN A 62 0.88 -14.43 9.01
N VAL A 63 1.18 -13.74 7.91
CA VAL A 63 0.68 -14.07 6.57
C VAL A 63 1.44 -15.22 5.92
N ASP A 64 2.58 -15.66 6.46
CA ASP A 64 3.26 -16.86 5.94
C ASP A 64 2.45 -18.14 6.20
N ASP A 65 1.58 -18.13 7.21
CA ASP A 65 0.67 -19.25 7.49
C ASP A 65 -0.48 -19.34 6.46
N ILE A 66 -0.43 -18.56 5.38
CA ILE A 66 -1.53 -18.43 4.43
C ILE A 66 -1.93 -19.76 3.78
N ASP A 67 -0.97 -20.65 3.51
CA ASP A 67 -1.28 -21.96 2.91
C ASP A 67 -2.12 -22.81 3.88
N LEU A 68 -1.75 -22.82 5.18
CA LEU A 68 -2.49 -23.51 6.23
C LEU A 68 -3.88 -22.88 6.47
N ILE A 69 -3.95 -21.55 6.38
CA ILE A 69 -5.20 -20.81 6.48
C ILE A 69 -6.09 -21.10 5.27
N GLU A 70 -5.54 -21.12 4.05
CA GLU A 70 -6.23 -21.45 2.81
C GLU A 70 -6.82 -22.85 2.87
N GLU A 71 -6.04 -23.86 3.29
CA GLU A 71 -6.52 -25.23 3.48
C GLU A 71 -7.75 -25.30 4.41
N LYS A 72 -7.73 -24.53 5.50
CA LYS A 72 -8.86 -24.41 6.43
C LYS A 72 -10.04 -23.69 5.78
N LEU A 73 -9.82 -22.59 5.08
CA LEU A 73 -10.88 -21.81 4.43
C LEU A 73 -11.57 -22.60 3.31
N ILE A 74 -10.83 -23.43 2.56
CA ILE A 74 -11.38 -24.33 1.54
C ILE A 74 -12.40 -25.30 2.16
N GLN A 75 -12.17 -25.81 3.38
CA GLN A 75 -13.13 -26.66 4.09
C GLN A 75 -14.46 -25.95 4.42
N LEU A 76 -14.47 -24.60 4.45
CA LEU A 76 -15.67 -23.78 4.58
C LEU A 76 -16.25 -23.32 3.24
N ASN A 77 -15.77 -23.87 2.12
CA ASN A 77 -16.12 -23.50 0.74
C ASN A 77 -15.71 -22.09 0.34
N TYR A 78 -14.65 -21.55 0.94
CA TYR A 78 -14.00 -20.34 0.45
C TYR A 78 -12.98 -20.71 -0.62
N ALA A 79 -13.16 -20.15 -1.80
CA ALA A 79 -12.16 -20.22 -2.86
C ALA A 79 -11.23 -19.01 -2.76
N PRO A 80 -9.90 -19.21 -2.81
CA PRO A 80 -8.96 -18.11 -2.92
C PRO A 80 -9.23 -17.35 -4.21
N ILE A 81 -9.34 -16.04 -4.10
CA ILE A 81 -9.18 -15.16 -5.25
C ILE A 81 -7.83 -14.54 -5.07
N ARG A 82 -6.91 -14.89 -5.95
CA ARG A 82 -5.63 -14.20 -6.07
C ARG A 82 -5.94 -12.78 -6.55
N ARG A 83 -6.19 -11.87 -5.61
CA ARG A 83 -6.26 -10.44 -5.85
C ARG A 83 -4.83 -9.95 -5.86
N GLN A 84 -4.37 -9.57 -7.04
CA GLN A 84 -2.97 -9.29 -7.35
C GLN A 84 -2.37 -8.10 -6.59
N ILE A 85 -3.19 -7.30 -5.88
CA ILE A 85 -2.82 -6.01 -5.26
C ILE A 85 -2.01 -6.15 -3.96
N ILE A 86 -1.92 -7.34 -3.37
CA ILE A 86 -1.16 -7.60 -2.14
C ILE A 86 -0.40 -8.91 -2.34
N PRO A 87 0.90 -9.00 -1.99
CA PRO A 87 1.74 -10.18 -2.25
C PRO A 87 1.36 -11.48 -1.49
N HIS A 88 0.17 -11.52 -0.90
CA HIS A 88 -0.42 -12.71 -0.29
C HIS A 88 -1.85 -12.90 -0.79
N VAL A 89 -2.31 -14.15 -0.88
CA VAL A 89 -3.73 -14.48 -1.09
C VAL A 89 -4.52 -13.94 0.10
N SER A 90 -4.87 -12.67 0.02
CA SER A 90 -5.52 -11.89 1.08
C SER A 90 -7.02 -11.78 0.82
N PHE A 91 -7.53 -12.49 -0.19
CA PHE A 91 -8.92 -12.40 -0.57
C PHE A 91 -9.53 -13.74 -0.92
N PHE A 92 -10.66 -14.05 -0.30
CA PHE A 92 -11.38 -15.30 -0.54
C PHE A 92 -12.85 -15.00 -0.79
N THR A 93 -13.49 -15.86 -1.57
CA THR A 93 -14.93 -15.75 -1.80
C THR A 93 -15.62 -17.07 -1.56
N LYS A 94 -16.78 -17.00 -0.93
CA LYS A 94 -17.69 -18.12 -0.82
C LYS A 94 -18.90 -17.85 -1.67
N ARG A 95 -19.25 -18.84 -2.48
CA ARG A 95 -20.42 -18.79 -3.34
C ARG A 95 -21.52 -19.65 -2.76
N GLN A 96 -22.74 -19.15 -2.83
CA GLN A 96 -23.94 -19.93 -2.65
C GLN A 96 -24.64 -19.99 -4.01
N GLU A 97 -24.76 -21.22 -4.54
CA GLU A 97 -25.13 -21.48 -5.93
C GLU A 97 -24.16 -20.77 -6.90
N SER A 98 -24.65 -19.81 -7.70
CA SER A 98 -23.85 -19.03 -8.64
C SER A 98 -23.50 -17.63 -8.13
N THR A 99 -24.00 -17.25 -6.94
CA THR A 99 -23.85 -15.90 -6.36
C THR A 99 -22.80 -15.88 -5.26
N VAL A 100 -22.00 -14.82 -5.19
CA VAL A 100 -21.05 -14.63 -4.10
C VAL A 100 -21.82 -14.15 -2.87
N SER A 101 -21.69 -14.86 -1.74
CA SER A 101 -22.38 -14.54 -0.49
C SER A 101 -21.44 -13.94 0.57
N PHE A 102 -20.16 -14.32 0.53
CA PHE A 102 -19.14 -13.77 1.43
C PHE A 102 -17.86 -13.40 0.69
N HIS A 103 -17.25 -12.33 1.18
CA HIS A 103 -15.93 -11.85 0.83
C HIS A 103 -15.08 -11.87 2.11
N LEU A 104 -13.94 -12.57 2.11
CA LEU A 104 -12.97 -12.48 3.20
C LEU A 104 -11.78 -11.67 2.73
N HIS A 105 -11.42 -10.66 3.51
CA HIS A 105 -10.18 -9.90 3.41
C HIS A 105 -9.27 -10.38 4.54
N LEU A 106 -8.11 -10.92 4.22
CA LEU A 106 -7.14 -11.42 5.19
C LEU A 106 -5.93 -10.51 5.17
N HIS A 107 -5.58 -9.95 6.32
CA HIS A 107 -4.44 -9.07 6.46
C HIS A 107 -3.66 -9.43 7.71
N GLU A 108 -2.35 -9.21 7.66
CA GLU A 108 -1.53 -9.22 8.86
C GLU A 108 -2.03 -8.15 9.84
N ARG A 109 -1.98 -8.47 11.12
CA ARG A 109 -2.28 -7.55 12.20
C ARG A 109 -1.51 -6.27 12.02
N GLY A 110 -2.18 -5.15 12.21
CA GLY A 110 -1.55 -3.84 12.02
C GLY A 110 -1.42 -3.37 10.58
N SER A 111 -1.86 -4.16 9.59
CA SER A 111 -1.97 -3.70 8.22
C SER A 111 -2.83 -2.41 8.17
N PRO A 112 -2.38 -1.35 7.46
CA PRO A 112 -3.16 -0.13 7.29
C PRO A 112 -4.55 -0.37 6.69
N GLN A 113 -4.74 -1.47 5.96
CA GLN A 113 -6.02 -1.83 5.34
C GLN A 113 -7.08 -2.22 6.37
N ILE A 114 -6.71 -2.90 7.47
CA ILE A 114 -7.66 -3.24 8.55
C ILE A 114 -8.26 -1.95 9.10
N LYS A 115 -7.38 -1.03 9.52
CA LYS A 115 -7.78 0.25 10.10
C LYS A 115 -8.60 1.09 9.12
N ARG A 116 -8.16 1.18 7.86
CA ARG A 116 -8.89 1.92 6.82
C ARG A 116 -10.32 1.44 6.69
N HIS A 117 -10.54 0.13 6.51
CA HIS A 117 -11.87 -0.43 6.30
C HIS A 117 -12.78 -0.28 7.53
N VAL A 118 -12.24 -0.47 8.73
CA VAL A 118 -13.00 -0.31 9.96
C VAL A 118 -13.35 1.16 10.22
N ASN A 119 -12.41 2.08 10.01
CA ASN A 119 -12.66 3.51 10.13
C ASN A 119 -13.68 4.01 9.11
N PHE A 120 -13.61 3.55 7.85
CA PHE A 120 -14.60 3.88 6.83
C PHE A 120 -16.01 3.49 7.30
N ARG A 121 -16.19 2.23 7.76
CA ARG A 121 -17.47 1.75 8.29
C ARG A 121 -17.97 2.65 9.42
N ASP A 122 -17.15 2.81 10.46
CA ASP A 122 -17.55 3.52 11.68
C ASP A 122 -17.84 5.00 11.41
N TYR A 123 -17.06 5.63 10.53
CA TYR A 123 -17.31 6.98 10.05
C TYR A 123 -18.66 7.09 9.34
N VAL A 124 -18.95 6.21 8.37
CA VAL A 124 -20.21 6.26 7.62
C VAL A 124 -21.42 5.98 8.51
N ILE A 125 -21.30 5.09 9.50
CA ILE A 125 -22.36 4.85 10.50
C ILE A 125 -22.72 6.14 11.25
N GLN A 126 -21.71 6.93 11.62
CA GLN A 126 -21.89 8.15 12.41
C GLN A 126 -22.22 9.40 11.57
N HIS A 127 -22.23 9.29 10.24
CA HIS A 127 -22.53 10.40 9.32
C HIS A 127 -23.64 10.00 8.34
N PRO A 128 -24.92 10.08 8.76
CA PRO A 128 -26.05 9.62 7.94
C PRO A 128 -26.16 10.27 6.56
N ASN A 129 -25.73 11.53 6.41
CA ASN A 129 -25.69 12.21 5.11
C ASN A 129 -24.67 11.57 4.15
N VAL A 130 -23.49 11.20 4.67
CA VAL A 130 -22.47 10.48 3.89
C VAL A 130 -22.97 9.09 3.53
N ALA A 131 -23.65 8.41 4.45
CA ALA A 131 -24.27 7.11 4.18
C ALA A 131 -25.31 7.19 3.06
N TYR A 132 -26.13 8.24 3.06
CA TYR A 132 -27.13 8.51 2.02
C TYR A 132 -26.47 8.76 0.65
N GLU A 133 -25.51 9.68 0.57
CA GLU A 133 -24.77 9.98 -0.67
C GLU A 133 -24.12 8.73 -1.27
N TYR A 134 -23.50 7.90 -0.41
CA TYR A 134 -22.88 6.66 -0.85
C TYR A 134 -23.90 5.61 -1.31
N ALA A 135 -25.07 5.52 -0.66
CA ALA A 135 -26.15 4.63 -1.07
C ALA A 135 -26.73 5.03 -2.43
N GLU A 136 -26.97 6.33 -2.66
CA GLU A 136 -27.54 6.82 -3.91
C GLU A 136 -26.57 6.65 -5.08
N LEU A 137 -25.27 6.93 -4.90
CA LEU A 137 -24.27 6.67 -5.93
C LEU A 137 -24.28 5.18 -6.35
N LYS A 138 -24.32 4.26 -5.39
CA LYS A 138 -24.38 2.82 -5.69
C LYS A 138 -25.62 2.45 -6.48
N LYS A 139 -26.79 3.00 -6.13
CA LYS A 139 -28.04 2.75 -6.86
C LYS A 139 -27.97 3.29 -8.29
N GLN A 140 -27.40 4.49 -8.48
CA GLN A 140 -27.20 5.08 -9.80
C GLN A 140 -26.28 4.20 -10.65
N LEU A 141 -25.09 3.87 -10.15
CA LEU A 141 -24.10 3.05 -10.88
C LEU A 141 -24.61 1.64 -11.16
N ALA A 142 -25.40 1.05 -10.27
CA ALA A 142 -26.01 -0.27 -10.51
C ALA A 142 -27.04 -0.24 -11.65
N LYS A 143 -27.74 0.89 -11.85
CA LYS A 143 -28.66 1.10 -12.98
C LYS A 143 -27.91 1.37 -14.29
N GLU A 144 -26.80 2.11 -14.21
CA GLU A 144 -25.98 2.47 -15.37
C GLU A 144 -25.15 1.28 -15.88
N PHE A 145 -24.60 0.48 -14.95
CA PHE A 145 -23.69 -0.64 -15.23
C PHE A 145 -24.21 -1.98 -14.68
N PRO A 146 -25.42 -2.44 -15.07
CA PRO A 146 -26.04 -3.64 -14.49
C PRO A 146 -25.28 -4.94 -14.80
N HIS A 147 -24.47 -4.95 -15.86
CA HIS A 147 -23.67 -6.09 -16.31
C HIS A 147 -22.16 -5.81 -16.35
N ASP A 148 -21.74 -4.64 -15.86
CA ASP A 148 -20.34 -4.23 -15.85
C ASP A 148 -19.90 -3.90 -14.42
N ILE A 149 -19.44 -4.95 -13.73
CA ILE A 149 -18.94 -4.83 -12.36
C ILE A 149 -17.71 -3.93 -12.27
N SER A 150 -16.89 -3.87 -13.34
CA SER A 150 -15.66 -3.07 -13.34
C SER A 150 -16.01 -1.59 -13.30
N SER A 151 -16.89 -1.15 -14.20
CA SER A 151 -17.37 0.24 -14.24
C SER A 151 -18.18 0.63 -12.99
N TYR A 152 -18.97 -0.30 -12.43
CA TYR A 152 -19.63 -0.08 -11.14
C TYR A 152 -18.64 0.13 -9.98
N VAL A 153 -17.53 -0.65 -9.96
CA VAL A 153 -16.51 -0.51 -8.91
C VAL A 153 -15.76 0.80 -9.06
N SER A 154 -15.22 1.06 -10.26
CA SER A 154 -14.42 2.26 -10.52
C SER A 154 -15.21 3.55 -10.37
N GLY A 155 -16.50 3.56 -10.76
CA GLY A 155 -17.38 4.72 -10.59
C GLY A 155 -17.56 5.17 -9.13
N LYS A 156 -17.23 4.32 -8.14
CA LYS A 156 -17.30 4.67 -6.71
C LYS A 156 -15.99 5.24 -6.16
N ASP A 157 -14.87 5.05 -6.86
CA ASP A 157 -13.54 5.23 -6.27
C ASP A 157 -13.32 6.65 -5.75
N SER A 158 -13.71 7.68 -6.51
CA SER A 158 -13.58 9.08 -6.08
C SER A 158 -14.36 9.39 -4.81
N LEU A 159 -15.61 8.89 -4.68
CA LEU A 159 -16.40 9.09 -3.47
C LEU A 159 -15.82 8.29 -2.29
N VAL A 160 -15.37 7.06 -2.54
CA VAL A 160 -14.75 6.21 -1.51
C VAL A 160 -13.47 6.87 -0.97
N GLN A 161 -12.60 7.39 -1.81
CA GLN A 161 -11.39 8.13 -1.40
C GLN A 161 -11.74 9.38 -0.58
N ALA A 162 -12.77 10.14 -0.99
CA ALA A 162 -13.22 11.30 -0.24
C ALA A 162 -13.76 10.94 1.15
N ILE A 163 -14.46 9.80 1.28
CA ILE A 163 -14.92 9.29 2.57
C ILE A 163 -13.74 8.77 3.39
N ASP A 164 -12.79 8.04 2.79
CA ASP A 164 -11.58 7.56 3.46
C ASP A 164 -10.75 8.70 4.05
N ASN A 165 -10.59 9.81 3.31
CA ASN A 165 -9.91 11.01 3.78
C ASN A 165 -10.56 11.54 5.08
N LYS A 166 -11.89 11.76 5.05
CA LYS A 166 -12.64 12.23 6.22
C LYS A 166 -12.60 11.23 7.36
N ALA A 167 -12.76 9.94 7.07
CA ALA A 167 -12.73 8.86 8.06
C ALA A 167 -11.36 8.73 8.74
N LYS A 168 -10.27 8.98 8.00
CA LYS A 168 -8.90 8.98 8.54
C LYS A 168 -8.68 10.10 9.54
N GLN A 169 -9.21 11.29 9.26
CA GLN A 169 -9.10 12.49 10.12
C GLN A 169 -10.12 12.51 11.27
N TRP A 170 -11.15 11.66 11.23
CA TRP A 170 -12.24 11.69 12.21
C TRP A 170 -11.80 11.20 13.61
N ASP A 171 -11.97 12.07 14.61
CA ASP A 171 -11.59 11.82 16.01
C ASP A 171 -12.37 10.70 16.69
N GLY A 172 -13.60 10.42 16.22
CA GLY A 172 -14.45 9.36 16.77
C GLY A 172 -14.02 7.95 16.36
N ARG A 173 -12.91 7.82 15.61
CA ARG A 173 -12.30 6.53 15.30
C ARG A 173 -11.98 5.77 16.58
N LYS A 174 -12.32 4.47 16.63
CA LYS A 174 -11.82 3.61 17.69
C LYS A 174 -10.29 3.49 17.52
N ARG A 175 -9.55 4.13 18.42
CA ARG A 175 -8.07 4.17 18.40
C ARG A 175 -7.45 2.80 18.69
N ASN A 176 -8.23 1.87 19.24
CA ASN A 176 -7.77 0.56 19.67
C ASN A 176 -8.32 -0.54 18.75
N PHE A 177 -7.59 -0.84 17.68
CA PHE A 177 -7.72 -2.09 16.93
C PHE A 177 -6.38 -2.85 16.94
N LEU A 178 -5.60 -2.67 18.03
CA LEU A 178 -4.22 -3.11 18.23
C LEU A 178 -3.16 -2.22 17.55
N LEU A 179 -1.97 -2.12 18.16
CA LEU A 179 -0.81 -1.47 17.55
C LEU A 179 -0.48 -2.16 16.22
N PRO A 180 0.10 -1.44 15.22
CA PRO A 180 0.68 -2.06 14.05
C PRO A 180 1.58 -3.23 14.48
N ASN A 181 1.56 -4.37 13.79
CA ASN A 181 2.50 -5.45 14.07
C ASN A 181 3.90 -4.97 13.65
N THR A 182 4.56 -4.21 14.52
CA THR A 182 5.94 -3.77 14.33
C THR A 182 6.94 -4.81 14.83
N GLY A 183 6.47 -5.81 15.57
CA GLY A 183 7.27 -6.91 16.09
C GLY A 183 6.99 -8.19 15.32
N CYS A 184 7.80 -8.48 14.31
CA CYS A 184 7.72 -9.76 13.61
C CYS A 184 8.26 -10.91 14.49
N ALA A 185 7.52 -12.02 14.56
CA ALA A 185 7.93 -13.27 15.21
C ALA A 185 8.87 -14.15 14.37
N SER A 186 9.18 -13.79 13.13
CA SER A 186 10.00 -14.59 12.22
C SER A 186 11.44 -14.10 12.18
N LYS A 187 12.34 -14.92 12.72
CA LYS A 187 13.79 -14.82 12.52
C LYS A 187 14.27 -15.52 11.24
N ASP A 188 13.37 -16.27 10.60
CA ASP A 188 13.68 -17.11 9.44
C ASP A 188 13.29 -16.40 8.14
N TRP A 189 14.25 -15.68 7.55
CA TRP A 189 14.09 -15.01 6.26
C TRP A 189 14.60 -15.90 5.13
N SER A 190 13.71 -16.65 4.49
CA SER A 190 14.02 -17.28 3.20
C SER A 190 14.11 -16.22 2.09
N ASP A 191 14.84 -16.53 1.01
CA ASP A 191 14.96 -15.62 -0.14
C ASP A 191 13.59 -15.26 -0.74
N GLU A 192 12.67 -16.22 -0.80
CA GLU A 192 11.31 -16.01 -1.30
C GLU A 192 10.51 -15.06 -0.39
N LYS A 193 10.58 -15.26 0.93
CA LYS A 193 9.88 -14.40 1.90
C LYS A 193 10.43 -12.99 1.86
N LEU A 194 11.75 -12.85 1.77
CA LEU A 194 12.41 -11.56 1.67
C LEU A 194 11.98 -10.81 0.40
N ALA A 195 11.96 -11.48 -0.75
CA ALA A 195 11.52 -10.88 -2.01
C ALA A 195 10.08 -10.35 -1.91
N LYS A 196 9.14 -11.15 -1.37
CA LYS A 196 7.74 -10.73 -1.15
C LYS A 196 7.64 -9.54 -0.20
N ALA A 197 8.37 -9.56 0.92
CA ALA A 197 8.33 -8.48 1.90
C ALA A 197 8.87 -7.15 1.34
N ILE A 198 9.95 -7.20 0.55
CA ILE A 198 10.54 -6.02 -0.09
C ILE A 198 9.56 -5.36 -1.05
N GLU A 199 8.90 -6.16 -1.89
CA GLU A 199 7.92 -5.68 -2.85
C GLU A 199 6.68 -5.13 -2.14
N ALA A 200 6.15 -5.87 -1.16
CA ALA A 200 5.03 -5.42 -0.33
C ALA A 200 5.30 -4.06 0.30
N ASN A 201 6.50 -3.89 0.87
CA ASN A 201 6.90 -2.69 1.55
C ASN A 201 7.01 -1.50 0.58
N LEU A 202 7.59 -1.72 -0.61
CA LEU A 202 7.65 -0.72 -1.67
C LEU A 202 6.25 -0.31 -2.15
N ASN A 203 5.37 -1.28 -2.41
CA ASN A 203 3.99 -1.03 -2.85
C ASN A 203 3.18 -0.25 -1.80
N VAL A 204 3.36 -0.53 -0.50
CA VAL A 204 2.72 0.25 0.57
C VAL A 204 3.30 1.65 0.65
N HIS A 205 4.62 1.82 0.59
CA HIS A 205 5.26 3.14 0.53
C HIS A 205 4.65 3.99 -0.60
N MET A 206 4.52 3.42 -1.79
CA MET A 206 4.02 4.13 -2.97
C MET A 206 2.51 4.42 -2.88
N THR A 207 1.69 3.48 -2.42
CA THR A 207 0.22 3.61 -2.54
C THR A 207 -0.51 4.09 -1.30
N HIS A 208 0.13 4.07 -0.11
CA HIS A 208 -0.56 4.33 1.16
C HIS A 208 -1.20 5.70 1.25
N PHE A 209 -0.53 6.78 0.83
CA PHE A 209 -1.14 8.11 0.89
C PHE A 209 -2.07 8.39 -0.29
N ALA A 210 -1.80 7.81 -1.47
CA ALA A 210 -2.66 7.95 -2.64
C ALA A 210 -4.11 7.54 -2.34
N GLN A 211 -4.33 6.55 -1.46
CA GLN A 211 -5.68 6.11 -1.09
C GLN A 211 -6.50 7.14 -0.30
N TYR A 212 -5.87 8.18 0.26
CA TYR A 212 -6.52 9.22 1.05
C TYR A 212 -6.50 10.60 0.37
N LEU A 213 -5.80 10.75 -0.75
CA LEU A 213 -5.65 12.04 -1.43
C LEU A 213 -6.64 12.17 -2.57
N THR A 214 -7.65 13.01 -2.41
CA THR A 214 -8.69 13.25 -3.43
C THR A 214 -8.15 13.87 -4.72
N GLN A 215 -6.96 14.44 -4.68
CA GLN A 215 -6.24 15.00 -5.83
C GLN A 215 -5.50 13.92 -6.64
N VAL A 216 -5.34 12.72 -6.08
CA VAL A 216 -4.56 11.63 -6.68
C VAL A 216 -5.51 10.55 -7.20
N GLU A 217 -5.43 10.25 -8.49
CA GLU A 217 -6.11 9.11 -9.07
C GLU A 217 -5.35 7.83 -8.72
N LEU A 218 -5.84 7.08 -7.74
CA LEU A 218 -5.42 5.71 -7.44
C LEU A 218 -6.36 4.72 -8.13
N ILE A 219 -5.89 4.09 -9.20
CA ILE A 219 -6.65 3.07 -9.95
C ILE A 219 -6.07 1.71 -9.62
N ARG A 220 -6.89 0.85 -9.02
CA ARG A 220 -6.55 -0.54 -8.68
C ARG A 220 -7.45 -1.48 -9.47
N VAL A 221 -6.93 -1.98 -10.57
CA VAL A 221 -7.61 -2.97 -11.41
C VAL A 221 -6.87 -4.31 -11.35
N PRO A 222 -7.52 -5.43 -11.67
CA PRO A 222 -6.79 -6.69 -11.83
C PRO A 222 -5.64 -6.52 -12.83
N GLY A 223 -4.44 -6.81 -12.36
CA GLY A 223 -3.22 -6.89 -13.16
C GLY A 223 -2.32 -5.66 -13.11
N PHE A 224 -2.70 -4.53 -12.49
CA PHE A 224 -1.79 -3.39 -12.28
C PHE A 224 -2.40 -2.31 -11.37
N THR A 225 -1.54 -1.49 -10.78
CA THR A 225 -1.93 -0.28 -10.04
C THR A 225 -1.36 0.97 -10.72
N ILE A 226 -2.21 1.97 -10.94
CA ILE A 226 -1.82 3.32 -11.34
C ILE A 226 -1.94 4.25 -10.14
N VAL A 227 -0.91 5.05 -9.93
CA VAL A 227 -0.97 6.28 -9.12
C VAL A 227 -0.73 7.45 -10.07
N ASN A 228 -1.66 8.39 -10.12
CA ASN A 228 -1.52 9.61 -10.91
C ASN A 228 -1.92 10.82 -10.08
N SER A 229 -0.93 11.59 -9.63
CA SER A 229 -1.13 12.85 -8.89
C SER A 229 -1.47 14.05 -9.79
N GLY A 230 -1.27 13.93 -11.11
CA GLY A 230 -1.36 15.03 -12.05
C GLY A 230 -0.22 16.06 -11.94
N LEU A 231 0.76 15.83 -11.04
CA LEU A 231 1.91 16.70 -10.89
C LEU A 231 2.90 16.52 -12.06
N SER A 232 3.73 17.53 -12.28
CA SER A 232 4.70 17.59 -13.38
C SER A 232 5.93 16.68 -13.22
N ASP A 233 6.03 15.94 -12.11
CA ASP A 233 7.14 15.07 -11.78
C ASP A 233 6.67 13.61 -11.72
N ASP A 234 7.33 12.73 -12.46
CA ASP A 234 6.98 11.30 -12.55
C ASP A 234 7.19 10.55 -11.24
N THR A 235 7.94 11.11 -10.29
CA THR A 235 8.04 10.59 -8.91
C THR A 235 6.66 10.37 -8.26
N PHE A 236 5.64 11.14 -8.68
CA PHE A 236 4.28 11.07 -8.14
C PHE A 236 3.26 10.46 -9.11
N ASN A 237 3.71 9.94 -10.25
CA ASN A 237 2.86 9.35 -11.28
C ASN A 237 3.52 8.08 -11.82
N TYR A 238 2.97 6.92 -11.51
CA TYR A 238 3.63 5.67 -11.85
C TYR A 238 2.68 4.50 -11.95
N VAL A 239 3.21 3.43 -12.54
CA VAL A 239 2.59 2.11 -12.65
C VAL A 239 3.43 1.12 -11.87
N ILE A 240 2.77 0.30 -11.07
CA ILE A 240 3.40 -0.79 -10.28
C ILE A 240 2.52 -2.04 -10.36
N ASP A 241 3.06 -3.16 -9.87
CA ASP A 241 2.30 -4.38 -9.54
C ASP A 241 1.65 -5.01 -10.78
N ALA A 242 2.42 -5.14 -11.85
CA ALA A 242 1.93 -5.65 -13.11
C ALA A 242 1.81 -7.18 -13.05
N ASP A 243 0.62 -7.72 -13.26
CA ASP A 243 0.36 -9.17 -13.36
C ASP A 243 -0.51 -9.46 -14.59
N PHE A 244 0.11 -9.32 -15.75
CA PHE A 244 -0.49 -9.56 -17.06
C PHE A 244 -0.29 -11.02 -17.49
N SER A 245 -1.20 -11.50 -18.34
CA SER A 245 -0.92 -12.71 -19.10
C SER A 245 -0.07 -12.33 -20.31
N SER A 246 0.78 -13.24 -20.79
CA SER A 246 1.60 -12.97 -21.98
C SER A 246 0.75 -12.56 -23.19
N GLU A 247 -0.49 -13.06 -23.31
CA GLU A 247 -1.39 -12.73 -24.41
C GLU A 247 -1.99 -11.32 -24.32
N ASN A 248 -2.01 -10.70 -23.14
CA ASN A 248 -2.66 -9.41 -22.93
C ASN A 248 -1.71 -8.27 -22.53
N ALA A 249 -0.43 -8.57 -22.28
CA ALA A 249 0.58 -7.60 -21.84
C ALA A 249 0.65 -6.37 -22.76
N ASP A 250 0.80 -6.54 -24.07
CA ASP A 250 0.89 -5.43 -25.02
C ASP A 250 -0.35 -4.54 -25.01
N ARG A 251 -1.53 -5.16 -25.01
CA ARG A 251 -2.80 -4.44 -24.95
C ARG A 251 -2.90 -3.62 -23.67
N LYS A 252 -2.44 -4.17 -22.54
CA LYS A 252 -2.44 -3.49 -21.24
C LYS A 252 -1.44 -2.35 -21.17
N ILE A 253 -0.25 -2.51 -21.74
CA ILE A 253 0.74 -1.43 -21.87
C ILE A 253 0.18 -0.28 -22.69
N ILE A 254 -0.50 -0.56 -23.81
CA ILE A 254 -1.17 0.46 -24.62
C ILE A 254 -2.27 1.16 -23.82
N GLU A 255 -3.14 0.40 -23.14
CA GLU A 255 -4.23 0.92 -22.29
C GLU A 255 -3.72 1.92 -21.22
N VAL A 256 -2.64 1.56 -20.53
CA VAL A 256 -2.00 2.41 -19.51
C VAL A 256 -1.31 3.62 -20.14
N THR A 257 -0.63 3.43 -21.28
CA THR A 257 0.02 4.52 -22.01
C THR A 257 -1.02 5.56 -22.45
N ASP A 258 -2.12 5.12 -23.06
CA ASP A 258 -3.18 6.00 -23.54
C ASP A 258 -3.83 6.79 -22.40
N TYR A 259 -3.96 6.17 -21.22
CA TYR A 259 -4.45 6.85 -20.02
C TYR A 259 -3.56 8.05 -19.66
N PHE A 260 -2.24 7.87 -19.52
CA PHE A 260 -1.34 8.96 -19.15
C PHE A 260 -1.16 9.99 -20.26
N MET A 261 -1.15 9.56 -21.53
CA MET A 261 -1.09 10.46 -22.68
C MET A 261 -2.33 11.37 -22.74
N LYS A 262 -3.53 10.82 -22.50
CA LYS A 262 -4.77 11.60 -22.45
C LYS A 262 -4.77 12.61 -21.30
N LYS A 263 -4.14 12.28 -20.17
CA LYS A 263 -3.99 13.16 -19.00
C LYS A 263 -2.83 14.16 -19.15
N ASN A 264 -1.98 13.97 -20.15
CA ASN A 264 -0.75 14.75 -20.36
C ASN A 264 0.11 14.82 -19.09
N THR A 265 0.28 13.68 -18.42
CA THR A 265 1.04 13.57 -17.17
C THR A 265 2.28 12.71 -17.39
N PRO A 266 3.49 13.17 -17.00
CA PRO A 266 4.68 12.33 -17.06
C PRO A 266 4.54 11.17 -16.07
N PHE A 267 5.03 9.99 -16.42
CA PHE A 267 4.96 8.83 -15.54
C PHE A 267 6.11 7.86 -15.79
N SER A 268 6.33 6.98 -14.83
CA SER A 268 7.24 5.84 -14.96
C SER A 268 6.56 4.51 -14.65
N TRP A 269 7.13 3.43 -15.16
CA TRP A 269 6.71 2.06 -14.87
C TRP A 269 7.78 1.39 -14.04
N TRP A 270 7.44 0.98 -12.83
CA TRP A 270 8.33 0.22 -11.96
C TRP A 270 8.08 -1.27 -12.16
N ILE A 271 9.14 -2.01 -12.46
CA ILE A 271 9.11 -3.47 -12.62
C ILE A 271 9.81 -4.12 -11.43
N CYS A 272 9.09 -5.02 -10.78
CA CYS A 272 9.55 -5.87 -9.68
C CYS A 272 9.83 -7.30 -10.19
N PRO A 273 10.65 -8.10 -9.47
CA PRO A 273 10.92 -9.48 -9.89
C PRO A 273 9.70 -10.40 -10.01
N GLN A 274 8.61 -10.10 -9.29
CA GLN A 274 7.38 -10.91 -9.32
C GLN A 274 6.37 -10.45 -10.37
N ASP A 275 6.62 -9.32 -11.05
CA ASP A 275 5.72 -8.79 -12.07
C ASP A 275 5.63 -9.76 -13.25
N LYS A 276 4.43 -9.88 -13.82
CA LYS A 276 4.14 -10.74 -14.96
C LYS A 276 3.70 -9.97 -16.20
N PRO A 277 4.02 -10.51 -17.39
CA PRO A 277 4.82 -11.72 -17.61
C PRO A 277 6.30 -11.51 -17.23
N GLU A 278 7.08 -12.58 -17.03
CA GLU A 278 8.50 -12.48 -16.63
C GLU A 278 9.32 -11.62 -17.61
N ASN A 279 8.91 -11.58 -18.89
CA ASN A 279 9.49 -10.76 -19.94
C ASN A 279 8.80 -9.38 -20.12
N LEU A 280 8.09 -8.87 -19.12
CA LEU A 280 7.36 -7.58 -19.20
C LEU A 280 8.27 -6.42 -19.66
N SER A 281 9.54 -6.43 -19.26
CA SER A 281 10.50 -5.41 -19.73
C SER A 281 10.67 -5.41 -21.25
N VAL A 282 10.64 -6.58 -21.89
CA VAL A 282 10.75 -6.70 -23.36
C VAL A 282 9.52 -6.08 -24.02
N HIS A 283 8.32 -6.41 -23.52
CA HIS A 283 7.08 -5.79 -24.01
C HIS A 283 7.13 -4.26 -23.86
N LEU A 284 7.56 -3.73 -22.71
CA LEU A 284 7.70 -2.29 -22.51
C LEU A 284 8.69 -1.67 -23.51
N GLU A 285 9.84 -2.30 -23.75
CA GLU A 285 10.85 -1.83 -24.71
C GLU A 285 10.30 -1.80 -26.15
N GLU A 286 9.53 -2.80 -26.56
CA GLU A 286 8.84 -2.85 -27.86
C GLU A 286 7.79 -1.73 -28.01
N HIS A 287 7.20 -1.26 -26.90
CA HIS A 287 6.28 -0.11 -26.87
C HIS A 287 6.97 1.23 -26.61
N GLY A 288 8.29 1.31 -26.80
CA GLY A 288 9.06 2.55 -26.77
C GLY A 288 9.44 3.05 -25.37
N TYR A 289 9.38 2.17 -24.36
CA TYR A 289 9.95 2.46 -23.05
C TYR A 289 11.44 2.16 -23.03
N LYS A 290 12.17 2.88 -22.17
CA LYS A 290 13.58 2.62 -21.89
C LYS A 290 13.77 2.47 -20.39
N ASN A 291 14.63 1.55 -20.00
CA ASN A 291 15.11 1.46 -18.62
C ASN A 291 15.92 2.72 -18.29
N THR A 292 15.45 3.48 -17.31
CA THR A 292 16.09 4.73 -16.85
C THR A 292 16.78 4.60 -15.51
N GLU A 293 16.40 3.60 -14.70
CA GLU A 293 17.01 3.37 -13.40
C GLU A 293 17.03 1.87 -13.06
N ASN A 294 18.17 1.40 -12.55
CA ASN A 294 18.31 0.07 -11.97
C ASN A 294 18.56 0.23 -10.48
N ASN A 295 17.67 -0.34 -9.68
CA ASN A 295 17.72 -0.25 -8.23
C ASN A 295 17.99 -1.64 -7.65
N CYS A 296 19.12 -1.82 -6.99
CA CYS A 296 19.47 -3.09 -6.36
C CYS A 296 18.65 -3.26 -5.08
N ALA A 297 17.86 -4.34 -4.99
CA ALA A 297 17.17 -4.69 -3.76
C ALA A 297 18.20 -5.17 -2.73
N MET A 298 18.17 -4.58 -1.55
CA MET A 298 19.11 -4.92 -0.49
C MET A 298 18.41 -5.08 0.86
N PHE A 299 18.98 -5.91 1.72
CA PHE A 299 18.52 -6.13 3.08
C PHE A 299 19.64 -6.01 4.10
N PHE A 300 19.27 -5.71 5.33
CA PHE A 300 20.16 -5.58 6.48
C PHE A 300 19.56 -6.32 7.68
N ASP A 301 20.37 -7.20 8.25
CA ASP A 301 20.02 -8.00 9.42
C ASP A 301 20.21 -7.15 10.69
N LEU A 302 19.10 -6.73 11.30
CA LEU A 302 19.12 -5.89 12.50
C LEU A 302 19.52 -6.68 13.75
N ASP A 303 19.38 -8.01 13.76
CA ASP A 303 19.73 -8.85 14.92
C ASP A 303 21.24 -8.94 15.09
N THR A 304 21.97 -9.01 13.98
CA THR A 304 23.44 -9.05 13.99
C THR A 304 24.11 -7.70 14.25
N TRP A 305 23.37 -6.60 14.13
CA TRP A 305 23.90 -5.25 14.30
C TRP A 305 23.95 -4.83 15.77
N ASP A 306 25.12 -4.36 16.21
CA ASP A 306 25.36 -3.91 17.59
C ASP A 306 24.67 -2.58 17.96
N GLY A 307 24.04 -1.92 16.98
CA GLY A 307 23.31 -0.67 17.18
C GLY A 307 24.21 0.57 17.25
N GLN A 308 25.48 0.47 16.86
CA GLN A 308 26.37 1.63 16.81
C GLN A 308 25.94 2.64 15.75
N ILE A 309 25.67 3.86 16.21
CA ILE A 309 25.32 5.00 15.35
C ILE A 309 26.51 5.95 15.21
N VAL A 310 26.77 6.41 13.99
CA VAL A 310 27.70 7.50 13.73
C VAL A 310 27.07 8.79 14.24
N SER A 311 27.63 9.31 15.33
CA SER A 311 27.23 10.59 15.90
C SER A 311 27.97 11.73 15.20
N ILE A 312 27.21 12.64 14.59
CA ILE A 312 27.74 13.89 14.03
C ILE A 312 27.13 15.02 14.86
N PRO A 313 27.88 15.63 15.80
CA PRO A 313 27.31 16.55 16.79
C PRO A 313 26.52 17.74 16.23
N SER A 314 26.86 18.19 15.01
CA SER A 314 26.18 19.30 14.34
C SER A 314 24.88 18.90 13.62
N LEU A 315 24.65 17.60 13.40
CA LEU A 315 23.52 17.07 12.63
C LEU A 315 22.35 16.77 13.56
N GLU A 316 21.26 17.52 13.39
CA GLU A 316 20.01 17.30 14.10
C GLU A 316 19.03 16.54 13.20
N ILE A 317 18.68 15.31 13.56
CA ILE A 317 17.68 14.51 12.83
C ILE A 317 16.35 14.58 13.57
N VAL A 318 15.29 14.99 12.85
CA VAL A 318 13.92 15.07 13.39
C VAL A 318 12.96 14.28 12.52
N ARG A 319 11.87 13.80 13.14
CA ARG A 319 10.73 13.24 12.42
C ARG A 319 9.89 14.40 11.87
N ALA A 320 9.65 14.41 10.57
CA ALA A 320 8.77 15.38 9.93
C ALA A 320 7.31 14.98 10.16
N THR A 321 6.57 15.87 10.82
CA THR A 321 5.19 15.63 11.29
C THR A 321 4.25 16.80 10.98
N ASP A 322 4.79 17.93 10.52
CA ASP A 322 4.05 19.13 10.18
C ASP A 322 4.40 19.61 8.76
N GLU A 323 3.65 20.60 8.26
CA GLU A 323 3.84 21.11 6.91
C GLU A 323 5.24 21.66 6.67
N LYS A 324 5.83 22.38 7.64
CA LYS A 324 7.17 22.95 7.51
C LYS A 324 8.22 21.86 7.33
N THR A 325 8.22 20.87 8.22
CA THR A 325 9.21 19.78 8.21
C THR A 325 9.02 18.86 7.01
N LEU A 326 7.80 18.67 6.51
CA LEU A 326 7.54 17.94 5.28
C LEU A 326 7.96 18.73 4.03
N HIS A 327 7.87 20.06 4.04
CA HIS A 327 8.47 20.90 2.98
C HIS A 327 9.99 20.82 3.01
N ASP A 328 10.60 20.87 4.20
CA ASP A 328 12.04 20.70 4.35
C ASP A 328 12.48 19.31 3.83
N PHE A 329 11.71 18.25 4.11
CA PHE A 329 11.90 16.92 3.52
C PHE A 329 11.84 16.95 1.99
N ALA A 330 10.83 17.62 1.45
CA ALA A 330 10.62 17.73 0.01
C ALA A 330 11.83 18.36 -0.70
N LEU A 331 12.44 19.38 -0.09
CA LEU A 331 13.46 20.22 -0.71
C LEU A 331 14.90 19.74 -0.57
N VAL A 332 15.20 18.73 0.27
CA VAL A 332 16.56 18.14 0.32
C VAL A 332 17.00 17.62 -1.05
N LEU A 333 16.07 17.07 -1.84
CA LEU A 333 16.30 16.71 -3.23
C LEU A 333 14.97 16.68 -3.99
N ALA A 334 14.75 17.66 -4.86
CA ALA A 334 13.57 17.73 -5.72
C ALA A 334 14.01 17.95 -7.17
N ASN A 335 13.47 17.18 -8.11
CA ASN A 335 13.66 17.44 -9.52
C ASN A 335 12.76 18.62 -9.95
N ASP A 336 11.50 18.61 -9.50
CA ASP A 336 10.59 19.76 -9.57
C ASP A 336 10.18 20.21 -8.15
N GLU A 337 10.77 21.31 -7.67
CA GLU A 337 10.48 21.87 -6.35
C GLU A 337 8.99 22.14 -6.12
N LYS A 338 8.26 22.59 -7.16
CA LYS A 338 6.85 22.95 -7.03
C LYS A 338 6.01 21.70 -6.86
N ALA A 339 6.26 20.66 -7.66
CA ALA A 339 5.58 19.38 -7.55
C ALA A 339 5.79 18.78 -6.16
N PHE A 340 7.04 18.72 -5.70
CA PHE A 340 7.41 18.20 -4.38
C PHE A 340 6.75 18.98 -3.24
N LYS A 341 6.85 20.32 -3.21
CA LYS A 341 6.17 21.15 -2.20
C LYS A 341 4.65 20.89 -2.17
N THR A 342 4.03 20.82 -3.35
CA THR A 342 2.59 20.58 -3.48
C THR A 342 2.20 19.22 -2.91
N TYR A 343 2.89 18.16 -3.30
CA TYR A 343 2.62 16.81 -2.80
C TYR A 343 2.77 16.73 -1.28
N PHE A 344 3.84 17.30 -0.72
CA PHE A 344 4.09 17.23 0.71
C PHE A 344 3.16 18.13 1.56
N SER A 345 2.59 19.22 1.01
CA SER A 345 1.44 19.90 1.65
C SER A 345 0.21 19.00 1.73
N TRP A 346 -0.05 18.18 0.70
CA TRP A 346 -1.15 17.22 0.75
C TRP A 346 -0.92 16.17 1.83
N ILE A 347 0.30 15.61 1.90
CA ILE A 347 0.68 14.66 2.97
C ILE A 347 0.50 15.29 4.35
N ALA A 348 0.96 16.53 4.56
CA ALA A 348 0.84 17.22 5.84
C ALA A 348 -0.61 17.32 6.34
N SER A 349 -1.59 17.41 5.44
CA SER A 349 -3.01 17.48 5.81
C SER A 349 -3.61 16.17 6.30
N ILE A 350 -2.97 15.03 6.03
CA ILE A 350 -3.49 13.69 6.36
C ILE A 350 -2.52 12.85 7.19
N LEU A 351 -1.27 13.26 7.39
CA LEU A 351 -0.29 12.48 8.14
C LEU A 351 -0.73 12.31 9.60
N THR A 352 -0.59 11.09 10.13
CA THR A 352 -0.90 10.74 11.51
C THR A 352 0.19 9.83 12.09
N ASP A 353 0.32 9.80 13.41
CA ASP A 353 1.29 8.92 14.08
C ASP A 353 1.05 7.42 13.85
N ASP A 354 -0.17 7.05 13.46
CA ASP A 354 -0.56 5.68 13.20
C ASP A 354 -0.23 5.21 11.77
N ASP A 355 0.36 6.08 10.94
CA ASP A 355 0.74 5.71 9.58
C ASP A 355 1.98 4.81 9.58
N PRO A 356 2.06 3.84 8.66
CA PRO A 356 3.23 2.97 8.54
C PRO A 356 4.45 3.73 8.00
N ILE A 357 4.31 5.00 7.63
CA ILE A 357 5.36 5.80 7.00
C ILE A 357 5.80 6.92 7.95
N GLU A 358 7.11 7.00 8.18
CA GLU A 358 7.76 8.08 8.91
C GLU A 358 8.73 8.83 7.98
N TYR A 359 8.65 10.16 7.99
CA TYR A 359 9.56 11.03 7.25
C TYR A 359 10.60 11.62 8.19
N TYR A 360 11.85 11.71 7.74
CA TYR A 360 12.96 12.23 8.53
C TYR A 360 13.76 13.28 7.77
N VAL A 361 14.14 14.34 8.46
CA VAL A 361 14.98 15.42 7.94
C VAL A 361 16.13 15.66 8.91
N GLY A 362 17.34 15.77 8.37
CA GLY A 362 18.55 16.14 9.10
C GLY A 362 18.95 17.57 8.77
N TYR A 363 19.22 18.37 9.81
CA TYR A 363 19.58 19.78 9.72
C TYR A 363 21.03 20.03 10.13
N ILE A 364 21.68 20.97 9.45
CA ILE A 364 22.95 21.57 9.87
C ILE A 364 22.73 23.08 9.94
N ASN A 365 22.94 23.67 11.12
CA ASN A 365 22.72 25.10 11.36
C ASN A 365 21.31 25.57 10.89
N GLY A 366 20.28 24.75 11.13
CA GLY A 366 18.89 25.03 10.72
C GLY A 366 18.58 24.83 9.24
N LYS A 367 19.55 24.47 8.38
CA LYS A 367 19.34 24.15 6.97
C LYS A 367 19.09 22.64 6.80
N PRO A 368 18.05 22.20 6.08
CA PRO A 368 17.85 20.78 5.78
C PRO A 368 18.93 20.30 4.79
N VAL A 369 19.64 19.22 5.13
CA VAL A 369 20.77 18.69 4.35
C VAL A 369 20.64 17.23 3.96
N VAL A 370 19.87 16.44 4.71
CA VAL A 370 19.67 15.00 4.46
C VAL A 370 18.23 14.63 4.78
N ARG A 371 17.66 13.68 4.03
CA ARG A 371 16.34 13.13 4.29
C ARG A 371 16.34 11.62 4.24
N GLY A 372 15.31 11.00 4.81
CA GLY A 372 15.06 9.58 4.68
C GLY A 372 13.62 9.25 5.03
N LEU A 373 13.05 8.27 4.34
CA LEU A 373 11.72 7.74 4.62
C LEU A 373 11.86 6.35 5.25
N SER A 374 11.01 6.05 6.24
CA SER A 374 10.85 4.71 6.79
C SER A 374 9.43 4.21 6.53
N CYS A 375 9.27 3.00 6.03
CA CYS A 375 7.99 2.32 5.83
C CYS A 375 8.00 1.00 6.62
N TYR A 376 7.08 0.87 7.56
CA TYR A 376 6.98 -0.24 8.51
C TYR A 376 5.83 -1.16 8.08
N PHE A 377 6.16 -2.16 7.25
CA PHE A 377 5.15 -3.03 6.64
C PHE A 377 5.75 -4.37 6.20
N ALA A 378 4.91 -5.41 6.15
CA ALA A 378 5.28 -6.77 5.76
C ALA A 378 6.47 -7.31 6.54
N GLN A 379 6.43 -7.14 7.87
CA GLN A 379 7.48 -7.58 8.81
C GLN A 379 8.87 -6.98 8.57
N ALA A 380 9.00 -5.98 7.68
CA ALA A 380 10.25 -5.34 7.32
C ALA A 380 10.20 -3.82 7.55
N ALA A 381 11.34 -3.26 7.95
CA ALA A 381 11.56 -1.82 7.97
C ALA A 381 12.15 -1.36 6.62
N GLY A 382 11.30 -0.88 5.72
CA GLY A 382 11.72 -0.30 4.45
C GLY A 382 12.33 1.08 4.63
N LEU A 383 13.57 1.27 4.20
CA LEU A 383 14.33 2.50 4.37
C LEU A 383 14.58 3.17 3.02
N HIS A 384 13.61 3.98 2.60
CA HIS A 384 13.53 4.58 1.27
C HIS A 384 14.04 6.02 1.25
N TRP A 385 14.20 6.57 0.05
CA TRP A 385 14.38 8.01 -0.20
C TRP A 385 15.53 8.66 0.60
N LEU A 386 16.63 7.91 0.84
CA LEU A 386 17.83 8.50 1.41
C LEU A 386 18.48 9.43 0.39
N SER A 387 18.55 10.72 0.71
CA SER A 387 19.31 11.67 -0.10
C SER A 387 19.95 12.74 0.76
N THR A 388 21.11 13.22 0.31
CA THR A 388 21.83 14.36 0.88
C THR A 388 21.98 15.42 -0.21
N THR A 389 21.79 16.69 0.14
CA THR A 389 21.95 17.81 -0.80
C THR A 389 23.32 17.73 -1.46
N PRO A 390 23.46 18.07 -2.76
CA PRO A 390 24.71 17.90 -3.50
C PRO A 390 25.95 18.50 -2.82
N GLU A 391 25.81 19.67 -2.19
CA GLU A 391 26.90 20.41 -1.54
C GLU A 391 27.33 19.81 -0.19
N GLU A 392 26.51 18.91 0.37
CA GLU A 392 26.68 18.31 1.70
C GLU A 392 27.05 16.82 1.63
N ARG A 393 27.23 16.27 0.42
CA ARG A 393 27.62 14.87 0.21
C ARG A 393 29.03 14.59 0.74
N LYS A 394 29.31 13.32 1.03
CA LYS A 394 30.60 12.81 1.54
C LYS A 394 31.02 13.37 2.91
N LYS A 395 30.08 13.93 3.68
CA LYS A 395 30.27 14.40 5.06
C LYS A 395 29.73 13.44 6.14
N GLY A 396 29.28 12.25 5.73
CA GLY A 396 28.73 11.22 6.64
C GLY A 396 27.24 11.37 6.98
N TYR A 397 26.55 12.42 6.54
CA TYR A 397 25.13 12.65 6.87
C TYR A 397 24.19 11.54 6.40
N GLY A 398 24.42 10.98 5.20
CA GLY A 398 23.65 9.85 4.69
C GLY A 398 23.78 8.60 5.57
N THR A 399 25.01 8.30 6.01
CA THR A 399 25.30 7.20 6.94
C THR A 399 24.60 7.40 8.29
N ALA A 400 24.72 8.60 8.86
CA ALA A 400 24.07 8.94 10.12
C ALA A 400 22.53 8.82 10.03
N MET A 401 21.92 9.32 8.95
CA MET A 401 20.48 9.18 8.70
C MET A 401 20.05 7.73 8.50
N GLN A 402 20.84 6.91 7.81
CA GLN A 402 20.55 5.50 7.62
C GLN A 402 20.59 4.75 8.96
N GLN A 403 21.65 4.94 9.75
CA GLN A 403 21.80 4.28 11.05
C GLN A 403 20.78 4.76 12.08
N TYR A 404 20.39 6.04 12.04
CA TYR A 404 19.30 6.57 12.86
C TYR A 404 17.99 5.79 12.60
N ARG A 405 17.63 5.60 11.34
CA ARG A 405 16.43 4.86 10.95
C ARG A 405 16.53 3.35 11.22
N LEU A 406 17.72 2.75 11.07
CA LEU A 406 17.98 1.37 11.49
C LEU A 406 17.78 1.18 13.00
N LYS A 407 18.29 2.12 13.82
CA LYS A 407 18.11 2.08 15.27
C LYS A 407 16.64 2.17 15.64
N ARG A 408 15.92 3.11 15.03
CA ARG A 408 14.46 3.25 15.19
C ARG A 408 13.72 1.96 14.81
N ALA A 409 14.08 1.32 13.71
CA ALA A 409 13.49 0.04 13.31
C ALA A 409 13.72 -1.06 14.35
N LYS A 410 14.95 -1.17 14.88
CA LYS A 410 15.29 -2.13 15.94
C LYS A 410 14.52 -1.86 17.24
N GLU A 411 14.37 -0.59 17.63
CA GLU A 411 13.56 -0.17 18.80
C GLU A 411 12.06 -0.49 18.64
N LEU A 412 11.56 -0.50 17.41
CA LEU A 412 10.19 -0.91 17.08
C LEU A 412 9.98 -2.43 17.04
N GLY A 413 11.06 -3.22 17.15
CA GLY A 413 11.02 -4.68 17.13
C GLY A 413 11.20 -5.32 15.76
N TYR A 414 11.66 -4.57 14.75
CA TYR A 414 11.98 -5.15 13.44
C TYR A 414 13.32 -5.88 13.46
N HIS A 415 13.36 -7.03 12.79
CA HIS A 415 14.55 -7.88 12.65
C HIS A 415 15.28 -7.66 11.33
N ILE A 416 14.62 -7.08 10.33
CA ILE A 416 15.19 -6.80 9.01
C ILE A 416 14.86 -5.39 8.56
N ALA A 417 15.83 -4.75 7.91
CA ALA A 417 15.61 -3.53 7.16
C ALA A 417 15.85 -3.78 5.68
N VAL A 418 15.05 -3.17 4.81
CA VAL A 418 15.10 -3.40 3.37
C VAL A 418 15.08 -2.09 2.58
N LEU A 419 15.61 -2.08 1.36
CA LEU A 419 15.61 -0.91 0.49
C LEU A 419 15.88 -1.26 -0.98
N GLN A 420 15.62 -0.29 -1.84
CA GLN A 420 16.04 -0.24 -3.24
C GLN A 420 17.19 0.76 -3.38
N ALA A 421 18.40 0.26 -3.60
CA ALA A 421 19.61 1.07 -3.74
C ALA A 421 19.79 1.53 -5.18
N SER A 422 19.71 2.83 -5.42
CA SER A 422 20.15 3.44 -6.68
C SER A 422 21.67 3.31 -6.86
N GLU A 423 22.14 3.49 -8.09
CA GLU A 423 23.57 3.44 -8.43
C GLU A 423 24.42 4.35 -7.52
N GLY A 424 23.92 5.57 -7.24
CA GLY A 424 24.61 6.53 -6.38
C GLY A 424 24.63 6.16 -4.89
N GLY A 425 23.65 5.38 -4.42
CA GLY A 425 23.53 4.95 -3.02
C GLY A 425 24.18 3.61 -2.71
N TYR A 426 24.35 2.75 -3.73
CA TYR A 426 24.77 1.35 -3.56
C TYR A 426 26.05 1.17 -2.72
N SER A 427 27.08 1.97 -2.99
CA SER A 427 28.36 1.88 -2.25
C SER A 427 28.21 2.14 -0.74
N LEU A 428 27.33 3.06 -0.35
CA LEU A 428 27.05 3.37 1.06
C LEU A 428 26.40 2.18 1.76
N TYR A 429 25.42 1.54 1.11
CA TYR A 429 24.73 0.40 1.72
C TYR A 429 25.64 -0.83 1.84
N LYS A 430 26.48 -1.11 0.84
CA LYS A 430 27.49 -2.17 0.93
C LYS A 430 28.46 -1.93 2.08
N GLN A 431 28.93 -0.68 2.26
CA GLN A 431 29.80 -0.31 3.38
C GLN A 431 29.11 -0.48 4.74
N LEU A 432 27.81 -0.22 4.81
CA LEU A 432 27.02 -0.41 6.01
C LEU A 432 26.75 -1.89 6.33
N GLY A 433 26.99 -2.82 5.40
CA GLY A 433 26.77 -4.25 5.59
C GLY A 433 25.47 -4.79 5.01
N TYR A 434 24.79 -4.01 4.16
CA TYR A 434 23.65 -4.51 3.41
C TYR A 434 24.07 -5.60 2.42
N LYS A 435 23.20 -6.61 2.28
CA LYS A 435 23.33 -7.73 1.34
C LYS A 435 22.32 -7.57 0.21
N GLU A 436 22.66 -8.07 -0.96
CA GLU A 436 21.82 -7.99 -2.16
C GLU A 436 20.84 -9.16 -2.19
N CYS A 437 19.63 -8.91 -2.70
CA CYS A 437 18.59 -9.94 -2.78
C CYS A 437 17.67 -9.79 -4.01
N GLY A 438 17.99 -8.89 -4.95
CA GLY A 438 17.21 -8.71 -6.17
C GLY A 438 17.46 -7.39 -6.87
N SER A 439 16.60 -7.08 -7.84
CA SER A 439 16.65 -5.81 -8.58
C SER A 439 15.25 -5.33 -8.95
N PHE A 440 15.10 -4.01 -8.95
CA PHE A 440 13.92 -3.28 -9.39
C PHE A 440 14.35 -2.37 -10.53
N ARG A 441 13.48 -2.17 -11.52
CA ARG A 441 13.79 -1.36 -12.70
C ARG A 441 12.72 -0.30 -12.92
N GLU A 442 13.15 0.90 -13.26
CA GLU A 442 12.25 1.97 -13.69
C GLU A 442 12.33 2.12 -15.21
N TYR A 443 11.17 2.13 -15.86
CA TYR A 443 11.01 2.31 -17.29
C TYR A 443 10.24 3.60 -17.59
N LYS A 444 10.76 4.41 -18.51
CA LYS A 444 10.10 5.63 -18.99
C LYS A 444 9.93 5.59 -20.49
N LYS A 445 8.78 6.04 -20.98
CA LYS A 445 8.52 6.13 -22.41
C LYS A 445 9.37 7.25 -23.00
N THR A 446 10.16 6.94 -24.03
CA THR A 446 10.87 7.99 -24.76
C THR A 446 9.92 8.79 -25.62
N LYS A 447 10.12 10.12 -25.63
CA LYS A 447 9.39 11.06 -26.49
C LYS A 447 9.63 10.78 -27.97
#